data_AF-A0A1L3F901-F1
#
_entry.id   AF-A0A1L3F901-F1
#
_cell.length_a   1.000
_cell.length_b   1.000
_cell.length_c   1.000
_cell.angle_alpha   90.00
_cell.angle_beta   90.00
_cell.angle_gamma   90.00
#
_symmetry.space_group_name_H-M   'P 1'
#
loop_
_entity.id
_entity.type
_entity.pdbx_description
1 polymer ?
#
loop_
_entity_poly.entity_id
_entity_poly.type
_entity_poly.pdbx_seq_one_letter_code
_entity_poly.pdbx_strand_id
1 'polypeptide(L)' 'MPAMTDVLDPRHWRERAERTRDKAEQFSMRLSRDRLLKIAEEYDRLAERAAERKVAATN' A
#
# COMPACT_ATOMS: atom_id res chain seq x y z
N MET A 1 3.47 -2.21 20.63
CA MET A 1 2.06 -2.04 20.21
C MET A 1 1.98 -0.76 19.38
N PRO A 2 1.94 -0.79 18.04
CA PRO A 2 1.81 0.45 17.27
C PRO A 2 0.34 0.90 17.26
N ALA A 3 0.16 2.18 17.59
CA ALA A 3 -1.12 2.87 17.72
C ALA A 3 -1.81 3.04 16.35
N MET A 4 -3.13 3.14 16.38
CA MET A 4 -4.06 3.20 15.24
C MET A 4 -3.88 4.41 14.29
N THR A 5 -2.81 5.21 14.46
CA THR A 5 -2.49 6.40 13.66
C THR A 5 -1.72 6.08 12.37
N ASP A 6 -1.08 4.91 12.27
CA ASP A 6 -0.28 4.52 11.08
C ASP A 6 -1.13 4.23 9.82
N VAL A 7 -2.43 3.94 9.99
CA VAL A 7 -3.35 3.67 8.87
C VAL A 7 -3.59 4.91 8.00
N LEU A 8 -3.31 6.12 8.52
CA LEU A 8 -3.44 7.38 7.81
C LEU A 8 -2.14 7.83 7.12
N ASP A 9 -1.03 7.13 7.33
CA ASP A 9 0.23 7.53 6.71
C ASP A 9 0.37 6.96 5.29
N PRO A 10 0.31 7.81 4.25
CA PRO A 10 0.47 7.34 2.87
C PRO A 10 1.82 6.66 2.63
N ARG A 11 2.86 7.05 3.40
CA ARG A 11 4.16 6.39 3.39
C ARG A 11 4.09 4.93 3.85
N HIS A 12 3.25 4.63 4.85
CA HIS A 12 3.10 3.28 5.37
C HIS A 12 2.47 2.34 4.33
N TRP A 13 1.48 2.85 3.58
CA TRP A 13 0.86 2.13 2.48
C TRP A 13 1.81 1.92 1.30
N ARG A 14 2.62 2.94 0.97
CA ARG A 14 3.61 2.86 -0.12
C ARG A 14 4.72 1.85 0.18
N GLU A 15 5.25 1.87 1.41
CA GLU A 15 6.29 0.93 1.83
C GLU A 15 5.77 -0.53 1.82
N ARG A 16 4.49 -0.73 2.15
CA ARG A 16 3.82 -2.03 1.99
C ARG A 16 3.61 -2.42 0.54
N ALA A 17 3.25 -1.48 -0.33
CA ALA A 17 3.10 -1.74 -1.76
C ALA A 17 4.42 -2.21 -2.37
N GLU A 18 5.54 -1.55 -2.03
CA GLU A 18 6.89 -1.95 -2.47
C GLU A 18 7.27 -3.34 -1.95
N ARG A 19 7.09 -3.63 -0.66
CA ARG A 19 7.33 -4.97 -0.12
C ARG A 19 6.46 -6.05 -0.77
N THR A 20 5.24 -5.70 -1.18
CA THR A 20 4.34 -6.62 -1.88
C THR A 20 4.80 -6.88 -3.30
N ARG A 21 5.31 -5.86 -4.01
CA ARG A 21 5.92 -5.98 -5.35
C ARG A 21 7.17 -6.84 -5.32
N ASP A 22 8.08 -6.58 -4.38
CA ASP A 22 9.31 -7.36 -4.23
C ASP A 22 9.00 -8.85 -3.95
N LYS A 23 8.00 -9.09 -3.10
CA LYS A 23 7.50 -10.44 -2.84
C LYS A 23 6.84 -11.06 -4.08
N ALA A 24 6.14 -10.27 -4.89
CA ALA A 24 5.56 -10.71 -6.16
C ALA A 24 6.65 -11.15 -7.15
N GLU A 25 7.77 -10.43 -7.24
CA GLU A 25 8.91 -10.79 -8.08
C GLU A 25 9.58 -12.09 -7.63
N GLN A 26 9.58 -12.36 -6.32
CA GLN A 26 10.03 -13.65 -5.78
C GLN A 26 9.06 -14.81 -6.09
N PHE A 27 7.80 -14.53 -6.49
CA PHE A 27 6.88 -15.56 -6.94
C PHE A 27 7.06 -15.86 -8.44
N SER A 28 7.67 -17.01 -8.73
CA SER A 28 7.82 -17.54 -10.10
C SER A 28 6.50 -17.83 -10.83
N MET A 29 5.38 -17.93 -10.10
CA MET A 29 4.08 -18.26 -10.67
C MET A 29 3.38 -16.98 -11.17
N ARG A 30 3.24 -16.84 -12.49
CA ARG A 30 2.63 -15.67 -13.16
C ARG A 30 1.29 -15.25 -12.55
N LEU A 31 0.40 -16.22 -12.24
CA LEU A 31 -0.91 -15.95 -11.64
C LEU A 31 -0.85 -15.39 -10.20
N SER A 32 0.17 -15.78 -9.44
CA SER A 32 0.38 -15.31 -8.06
C SER A 32 1.03 -13.94 -8.06
N ARG A 33 1.99 -13.71 -8.96
CA ARG A 33 2.61 -12.40 -9.19
C ARG A 33 1.59 -11.35 -9.61
N ASP A 34 0.71 -11.68 -10.56
CA ASP A 34 -0.32 -10.76 -11.06
C ASP A 34 -1.31 -10.34 -9.96
N ARG A 35 -1.69 -11.28 -9.09
CA ARG A 35 -2.52 -10.99 -7.91
C ARG A 35 -1.81 -10.10 -6.89
N LEU A 36 -0.54 -10.35 -6.62
CA LEU A 36 0.25 -9.52 -5.69
C LEU A 36 0.48 -8.11 -6.24
N LEU A 37 0.69 -7.96 -7.55
CA LEU A 37 0.77 -6.66 -8.21
C LEU A 37 -0.55 -5.87 -8.08
N LYS A 38 -1.70 -6.52 -8.33
CA LYS A 38 -3.01 -5.89 -8.10
C LYS A 38 -3.21 -5.43 -6.66
N ILE A 39 -2.77 -6.24 -5.69
CA ILE A 39 -2.83 -5.87 -4.27
C ILE A 39 -1.92 -4.67 -3.99
N ALA A 40 -0.73 -4.60 -4.59
CA ALA A 40 0.17 -3.45 -4.46
C ALA A 40 -0.42 -2.17 -5.06
N GLU A 41 -1.08 -2.25 -6.22
CA GLU A 41 -1.82 -1.13 -6.81
C GLU A 41 -2.98 -0.67 -5.92
N GLU A 42 -3.68 -1.60 -5.26
CA GLU A 42 -4.74 -1.25 -4.31
C GLU A 42 -4.19 -0.52 -3.09
N TYR A 43 -3.00 -0.89 -2.61
CA TYR A 43 -2.31 -0.15 -1.55
C TYR A 43 -1.88 1.26 -1.98
N ASP A 44 -1.44 1.46 -3.23
CA ASP A 44 -1.16 2.80 -3.75
C ASP A 44 -2.43 3.67 -3.76
N ARG A 45 -3.59 3.14 -4.19
CA ARG A 45 -4.86 3.88 -4.11
C ARG A 45 -5.28 4.20 -2.68
N LEU A 46 -5.06 3.27 -1.75
CA LEU A 46 -5.30 3.51 -0.33
C LEU A 46 -4.36 4.58 0.22
N ALA A 47 -3.11 4.62 -0.24
CA ALA A 47 -2.15 5.66 0.10
C ALA A 47 -2.61 7.04 -0.40
N GLU A 48 -3.06 7.14 -1.66
CA GLU A 48 -3.61 8.38 -2.23
C GLU A 48 -4.81 8.85 -1.42
N ARG A 49 -5.74 7.95 -1.11
CA ARG A 49 -6.95 8.27 -0.33
C ARG A 49 -6.63 8.66 1.11
N ALA A 50 -5.59 8.07 1.71
CA ALA A 50 -5.08 8.46 3.02
C ALA A 50 -4.42 9.84 2.98
N ALA A 51 -3.68 10.15 1.91
CA ALA A 51 -3.10 11.48 1.67
C ALA A 51 -4.20 12.53 1.52
N GLU A 52 -5.22 12.27 0.70
CA GLU A 52 -6.40 13.14 0.56
C GLU A 52 -7.10 13.37 1.89
N ARG A 53 -7.28 12.32 2.71
CA ARG A 53 -7.86 12.44 4.05
C ARG A 53 -7.01 13.26 5.01
N LYS A 54 -5.67 13.10 4.99
CA LYS A 54 -4.76 13.93 5.79
C LYS A 54 -4.83 15.40 5.39
N VAL A 55 -4.92 15.68 4.08
CA VAL A 55 -5.08 17.04 3.55
C VAL A 55 -6.44 17.63 3.97
N ALA A 56 -7.53 16.88 3.81
CA ALA A 56 -8.87 17.32 4.19
C ALA A 56 -9.06 17.51 5.71
N ALA A 57 -8.31 16.80 6.55
CA ALA A 57 -8.33 16.98 8.01
C ALA A 57 -7.47 18.15 8.51
N THR A 58 -6.68 18.78 7.63
CA THR A 58 -5.83 19.95 7.92
C THR A 58 -6.46 21.28 7.49
N ASN A 59 -7.59 21.26 6.77
CA ASN A 59 -8.31 22.45 6.30
C ASN A 59 -9.64 22.63 7.04
#